data_AF-R4YXC4-F1
#
_entry.id   AF-R4YXC4-F1
#
_cell.length_a   1.000
_cell.length_b   1.000
_cell.length_c   1.000
_cell.angle_alpha   90.00
_cell.angle_beta   90.00
_cell.angle_gamma   90.00
#
_symmetry.space_group_name_H-M   'P 1'
#
loop_
_entity.id
_entity.type
_entity.pdbx_description
1 polymer ?
#
loop_
_entity_poly.entity_id
_entity_poly.type
_entity_poly.pdbx_seq_one_letter_code
_entity_poly.pdbx_strand_id
1 'polypeptide(L)'
;MSHPQISQRATHDARSPGYNPIQSWKFKAVHLPPTLNPLDRFRSWLFVRSGTAPFLLTVAFFFFLRVGFSGNNAVPVGVVKTFPTPTTGSFSWSIISPAIGRVLGITTKAQWLALHGVLLLLVFAAVVLLLRQKLTQRSWRVALTWLSLSSAPAANLQWIGLYDLWMLLGGALLGLGSGLPTAVVGGLVLGASNAEQGVVALLSLGFVLLAKLRGEGRQSEWKMMVLRLSAALFGLVVARIAISLWFTASGVEVTTRSGIFLGVLSDSLRNNITMGTTGIFGWFGLAWIAVILCLWGIRQDRLGVGLVSIGLIGLPALVTITTLDGTRVFASISWPALLAMIVWRVTAEEALPRNEQLLDQTASTALLASPIAPSIVTHPRNYLQTPWSYVTGRFFS
;
A
#
# COMPACT_ATOMS: atom_id res chain seq x y z
N MET A 1 12.41 71.66 -1.22
CA MET A 1 12.79 70.85 -2.40
C MET A 1 11.71 69.81 -2.63
N SER A 2 11.36 69.64 -3.90
CA SER A 2 10.13 69.08 -4.48
C SER A 2 9.83 67.62 -4.14
N HIS A 3 8.54 67.34 -3.92
CA HIS A 3 7.96 65.99 -3.84
C HIS A 3 8.11 65.21 -5.17
N PRO A 4 8.38 63.88 -5.13
CA PRO A 4 8.23 63.04 -6.30
C PRO A 4 6.78 62.59 -6.46
N GLN A 5 6.26 62.77 -7.68
CA GLN A 5 4.94 62.34 -8.11
C GLN A 5 4.86 60.81 -8.22
N ILE A 6 3.80 60.26 -7.62
CA ILE A 6 3.36 58.87 -7.75
C ILE A 6 2.67 58.72 -9.11
N SER A 7 3.25 57.96 -10.04
CA SER A 7 2.60 57.62 -11.31
C SER A 7 2.02 56.20 -11.27
N GLN A 8 0.69 56.18 -11.34
CA GLN A 8 -0.21 55.27 -12.07
C GLN A 8 0.01 53.74 -11.95
N ARG A 9 -0.85 53.14 -11.10
CA ARG A 9 -1.27 51.74 -11.15
C ARG A 9 -2.03 51.46 -12.45
N ALA A 10 -1.52 50.54 -13.26
CA ALA A 10 -2.28 49.89 -14.31
C ALA A 10 -3.23 48.85 -13.69
N THR A 11 -4.53 49.10 -13.79
CA THR A 11 -5.59 48.13 -13.55
C THR A 11 -5.69 47.20 -14.75
N HIS A 12 -5.14 45.99 -14.64
CA HIS A 12 -5.40 44.92 -15.60
C HIS A 12 -6.75 44.27 -15.28
N ASP A 13 -7.78 44.68 -16.02
CA ASP A 13 -9.04 43.97 -16.19
C ASP A 13 -8.78 42.67 -16.98
N ALA A 14 -8.77 41.53 -16.28
CA ALA A 14 -8.81 40.20 -16.88
C ALA A 14 -10.18 39.57 -16.61
N ARG A 15 -11.16 39.88 -17.46
CA ARG A 15 -12.41 39.12 -17.55
C ARG A 15 -12.09 37.73 -18.12
N SER A 16 -12.19 36.71 -17.28
CA SER A 16 -12.10 35.31 -17.68
C SER A 16 -13.33 34.93 -18.53
N PRO A 17 -13.15 34.34 -19.73
CA PRO A 17 -14.27 33.80 -20.49
C PRO A 17 -14.86 32.58 -19.77
N GLY A 18 -16.19 32.57 -19.68
CA GLY A 18 -16.97 31.54 -18.98
C GLY A 18 -16.65 30.13 -19.46
N TYR A 19 -16.23 29.29 -18.52
CA TYR A 19 -16.04 27.86 -18.69
C TYR A 19 -17.41 27.18 -18.68
N ASN A 20 -17.84 26.63 -19.81
CA ASN A 20 -19.14 25.97 -19.98
C ASN A 20 -18.94 24.44 -19.84
N PRO A 21 -19.34 23.78 -18.73
CA PRO A 21 -18.86 22.45 -18.37
C PRO A 21 -19.74 21.29 -18.89
N ILE A 22 -20.44 21.46 -20.03
CA ILE A 22 -21.30 20.41 -20.60
C ILE A 22 -21.09 20.31 -22.12
N GLN A 23 -19.87 19.98 -22.53
CA GLN A 23 -19.68 19.29 -23.82
C GLN A 23 -19.66 17.79 -23.55
N SER A 24 -20.77 17.15 -23.90
CA SER A 24 -20.91 15.70 -23.94
C SER A 24 -19.79 15.10 -24.80
N TRP A 25 -18.90 14.33 -24.17
CA TRP A 25 -17.84 13.58 -24.84
C TRP A 25 -18.47 12.45 -25.67
N LYS A 26 -18.89 12.74 -26.90
CA LYS A 26 -19.13 11.71 -27.90
C LYS A 26 -17.77 11.11 -28.25
N PHE A 27 -17.45 9.95 -27.66
CA PHE A 27 -16.31 9.13 -28.05
C PHE A 27 -16.46 8.76 -29.54
N LYS A 28 -15.84 9.53 -30.44
CA LYS A 28 -15.56 9.06 -31.80
C LYS A 28 -14.74 7.79 -31.65
N ALA A 29 -15.26 6.67 -32.16
CA ALA A 29 -14.55 5.41 -32.20
C ALA A 29 -13.24 5.64 -32.99
N VAL A 30 -12.13 5.78 -32.28
CA VAL A 30 -10.80 5.87 -32.89
C VAL A 30 -10.53 4.50 -33.49
N HIS A 31 -10.69 4.39 -34.82
CA HIS A 31 -10.20 3.27 -35.59
C HIS A 31 -8.68 3.18 -35.38
N LEU A 32 -8.23 2.17 -34.64
CA LEU A 32 -6.80 1.91 -34.50
C LEU A 32 -6.28 1.40 -35.85
N PRO A 33 -5.05 1.78 -36.24
CA PRO A 33 -4.42 1.18 -37.41
C PRO A 33 -4.37 -0.35 -37.24
N PRO A 34 -4.63 -1.13 -38.31
CA PRO A 34 -4.81 -2.58 -38.26
C PRO A 34 -3.56 -3.38 -37.83
N THR A 35 -2.42 -2.72 -37.58
CA THR A 35 -1.10 -3.35 -37.36
C THR A 35 -0.57 -3.31 -35.92
N LEU A 36 -1.37 -2.91 -34.92
CA LEU A 36 -0.88 -2.93 -33.53
C LEU A 36 -0.61 -4.36 -33.05
N ASN A 37 0.57 -4.56 -32.44
CA ASN A 37 0.98 -5.80 -31.76
C ASN A 37 -0.11 -6.22 -30.74
N PRO A 38 -0.41 -7.53 -30.58
CA PRO A 38 -1.31 -8.05 -29.56
C PRO A 38 -1.15 -7.43 -28.16
N LEU A 39 0.08 -7.16 -27.72
CA LEU A 39 0.36 -6.56 -26.42
C LEU A 39 -0.18 -5.12 -26.32
N ASP A 40 -0.05 -4.33 -27.37
CA ASP A 40 -0.59 -2.96 -27.42
C ASP A 40 -2.10 -2.94 -27.45
N ARG A 41 -2.72 -3.91 -28.12
CA ARG A 41 -4.18 -4.09 -28.10
C ARG A 41 -4.67 -4.42 -26.70
N PHE A 42 -4.02 -5.37 -26.02
CA PHE A 42 -4.35 -5.74 -24.65
C PHE A 42 -4.19 -4.56 -23.68
N ARG A 43 -3.05 -3.86 -23.74
CA ARG A 43 -2.77 -2.67 -22.93
C ARG A 43 -3.80 -1.55 -23.16
N SER A 44 -4.10 -1.25 -24.41
CA SER A 44 -5.12 -0.25 -24.75
C SER A 44 -6.51 -0.68 -24.29
N TRP A 45 -6.84 -1.97 -24.38
CA TRP A 45 -8.10 -2.49 -23.84
C TRP A 45 -8.13 -2.36 -22.31
N LEU A 46 -7.09 -2.80 -21.61
CA LEU A 46 -7.02 -2.84 -20.15
C LEU A 46 -7.12 -1.44 -19.53
N PHE A 47 -6.32 -0.49 -20.00
CA PHE A 47 -6.20 0.81 -19.33
C PHE A 47 -7.09 1.93 -19.91
N VAL A 48 -7.59 1.79 -21.14
CA VAL A 48 -8.36 2.85 -21.82
C VAL A 48 -9.79 2.44 -22.14
N ARG A 49 -9.98 1.28 -22.80
CA ARG A 49 -11.28 0.94 -23.40
C ARG A 49 -12.21 0.15 -22.48
N SER A 50 -11.66 -0.70 -21.62
CA SER A 50 -12.47 -1.56 -20.76
C SER A 50 -13.27 -0.71 -19.78
N GLY A 51 -14.50 -1.15 -19.45
CA GLY A 51 -15.25 -0.58 -18.34
C GLY A 51 -14.55 -0.85 -17.01
N THR A 52 -14.93 -0.11 -15.96
CA THR A 52 -14.36 -0.28 -14.61
C THR A 52 -14.54 -1.70 -14.07
N ALA A 53 -15.73 -2.31 -14.23
CA ALA A 53 -15.99 -3.66 -13.76
C ALA A 53 -15.13 -4.72 -14.49
N PRO A 54 -15.09 -4.79 -15.85
CA PRO A 54 -14.19 -5.68 -16.57
C PRO A 54 -12.72 -5.55 -16.16
N PHE A 55 -12.24 -4.31 -15.97
CA PHE A 55 -10.88 -4.06 -15.51
C PHE A 55 -10.62 -4.65 -14.11
N LEU A 56 -11.49 -4.36 -13.14
CA LEU A 56 -11.35 -4.88 -11.77
C LEU A 56 -11.42 -6.41 -11.73
N LEU A 57 -12.32 -7.02 -12.51
CA LEU A 57 -12.42 -8.48 -12.63
C LEU A 57 -11.14 -9.09 -13.21
N THR A 58 -10.53 -8.44 -14.19
CA THR A 58 -9.27 -8.90 -14.78
C THR A 58 -8.13 -8.83 -13.78
N VAL A 59 -7.98 -7.70 -13.09
CA VAL A 59 -6.94 -7.55 -12.04
C VAL A 59 -7.15 -8.56 -10.91
N ALA A 60 -8.40 -8.74 -10.46
CA ALA A 60 -8.73 -9.74 -9.44
C ALA A 60 -8.42 -11.17 -9.91
N PHE A 61 -8.76 -11.51 -11.15
CA PHE A 61 -8.48 -12.83 -11.74
C PHE A 61 -6.99 -13.14 -11.72
N PHE A 62 -6.14 -12.26 -12.26
CA PHE A 62 -4.69 -12.45 -12.26
C PHE A 62 -4.09 -12.47 -10.85
N PHE A 63 -4.63 -11.66 -9.94
CA PHE A 63 -4.25 -11.66 -8.55
C PHE A 63 -4.54 -13.02 -7.88
N PHE A 64 -5.76 -13.54 -8.01
CA PHE A 64 -6.13 -14.84 -7.42
C PHE A 64 -5.39 -16.01 -8.07
N LEU A 65 -5.16 -15.97 -9.39
CA LEU A 65 -4.32 -16.98 -10.05
C LEU A 65 -2.90 -17.01 -9.47
N ARG A 66 -2.33 -15.84 -9.14
CA ARG A 66 -0.97 -15.75 -8.63
C ARG A 66 -0.86 -16.09 -7.13
N VAL A 67 -1.82 -15.65 -6.33
CA VAL A 67 -1.72 -15.70 -4.85
C VAL A 67 -2.44 -16.90 -4.25
N GLY A 68 -3.53 -17.35 -4.88
CA GLY A 68 -4.43 -18.34 -4.30
C GLY A 68 -5.18 -17.84 -3.06
N PHE A 69 -5.77 -18.77 -2.31
CA PHE A 69 -6.45 -18.51 -1.03
C PHE A 69 -5.88 -19.41 0.05
N SER A 70 -5.28 -18.85 1.12
CA SER A 70 -4.77 -19.65 2.25
C SER A 70 -5.62 -19.41 3.50
N GLY A 71 -6.60 -20.28 3.75
CA GLY A 71 -7.38 -20.28 5.00
C GLY A 71 -6.70 -20.97 6.19
N ASN A 72 -5.44 -21.40 6.03
CA ASN A 72 -4.77 -22.29 6.98
C ASN A 72 -4.34 -21.59 8.28
N ASN A 73 -4.11 -20.27 8.28
CA ASN A 73 -3.62 -19.52 9.45
C ASN A 73 -4.63 -18.47 9.94
N ALA A 74 -5.92 -18.80 9.95
CA ALA A 74 -6.92 -17.90 10.55
C ALA A 74 -6.73 -17.82 12.06
N VAL A 75 -6.71 -16.59 12.60
CA VAL A 75 -6.65 -16.31 14.04
C VAL A 75 -7.73 -17.09 14.79
N PRO A 76 -7.44 -17.65 15.99
CA PRO A 76 -8.45 -18.36 16.77
C PRO A 76 -9.59 -17.41 17.15
N VAL A 77 -10.83 -17.80 16.83
CA VAL A 77 -12.06 -17.12 17.27
C VAL A 77 -12.13 -16.94 18.80
N GLY A 78 -11.31 -17.69 19.55
CA GLY A 78 -11.13 -17.50 20.98
C GLY A 78 -10.84 -16.04 21.40
N VAL A 79 -10.08 -15.28 20.60
CA VAL A 79 -9.76 -13.87 20.91
C VAL A 79 -11.01 -12.98 20.86
N VAL A 80 -11.96 -13.28 19.97
CA VAL A 80 -13.25 -12.58 19.90
C VAL A 80 -14.09 -12.84 21.14
N LYS A 81 -14.06 -14.08 21.66
CA LYS A 81 -14.84 -14.49 22.84
C LYS A 81 -14.35 -13.83 24.11
N THR A 82 -13.05 -13.58 24.22
CA THR A 82 -12.44 -12.95 25.40
C THR A 82 -12.49 -11.43 25.35
N PHE A 83 -12.78 -10.79 24.22
CA PHE A 83 -12.85 -9.32 24.14
C PHE A 83 -14.08 -8.77 24.92
N PRO A 84 -13.94 -7.71 25.75
CA PRO A 84 -12.82 -6.77 25.86
C PRO A 84 -11.84 -7.07 27.01
N THR A 85 -11.71 -8.31 27.45
CA THR A 85 -10.68 -8.70 28.41
C THR A 85 -9.38 -8.97 27.65
N PRO A 86 -8.32 -8.16 27.83
CA PRO A 86 -7.04 -8.40 27.18
C PRO A 86 -6.44 -9.72 27.69
N THR A 87 -5.79 -10.46 26.80
CA THR A 87 -5.04 -11.67 27.15
C THR A 87 -3.54 -11.41 27.02
N THR A 88 -2.69 -12.16 27.73
CA THR A 88 -1.23 -12.11 27.56
C THR A 88 -0.79 -12.52 26.15
N GLY A 89 -1.66 -13.15 25.34
CA GLY A 89 -1.38 -13.35 23.92
C GLY A 89 -1.55 -12.09 23.07
N SER A 90 -2.07 -10.98 23.63
CA SER A 90 -2.65 -9.90 22.84
C SER A 90 -1.65 -9.04 22.06
N PHE A 91 -0.35 -9.25 22.28
CA PHE A 91 0.79 -8.45 21.80
C PHE A 91 1.00 -8.47 20.28
N SER A 92 0.20 -9.23 19.55
CA SER A 92 0.31 -9.41 18.10
C SER A 92 -1.03 -9.28 17.38
N TRP A 93 -2.09 -8.82 18.02
CA TRP A 93 -3.39 -8.66 17.37
C TRP A 93 -3.76 -7.19 17.30
N SER A 94 -4.28 -6.79 16.14
CA SER A 94 -5.05 -5.56 16.05
C SER A 94 -6.23 -5.69 16.99
N ILE A 95 -6.49 -4.66 17.80
CA ILE A 95 -7.68 -4.63 18.66
C ILE A 95 -8.96 -4.45 17.81
N ILE A 96 -8.83 -3.99 16.57
CA ILE A 96 -9.94 -3.64 15.69
C ILE A 96 -10.70 -4.89 15.28
N SER A 97 -10.01 -5.93 14.78
CA SER A 97 -10.66 -7.16 14.32
C SER A 97 -11.45 -7.88 15.43
N PRO A 98 -10.89 -8.14 16.63
CA PRO A 98 -11.64 -8.73 17.73
C PRO A 98 -12.81 -7.86 18.21
N ALA A 99 -12.64 -6.53 18.26
CA ALA A 99 -13.72 -5.62 18.63
C ALA A 99 -14.90 -5.71 17.65
N ILE A 100 -14.64 -5.64 16.35
CA ILE A 100 -15.68 -5.79 15.31
C ILE A 100 -16.32 -7.19 15.39
N GLY A 101 -15.50 -8.24 15.54
CA GLY A 101 -15.99 -9.60 15.69
C GLY A 101 -16.92 -9.76 16.89
N ARG A 102 -16.61 -9.11 18.02
CA ARG A 102 -17.41 -9.17 19.24
C ARG A 102 -18.74 -8.44 19.05
N VAL A 103 -18.72 -7.24 18.47
CA VAL A 103 -19.92 -6.44 18.17
C VAL A 103 -20.85 -7.18 17.22
N LEU A 104 -20.29 -7.87 16.22
CA LEU A 104 -21.07 -8.66 15.25
C LEU A 104 -21.45 -10.06 15.75
N GLY A 105 -21.12 -10.43 16.98
CA GLY A 105 -21.47 -11.74 17.54
C GLY A 105 -20.79 -12.93 16.84
N ILE A 106 -19.58 -12.75 16.30
CA ILE A 106 -18.85 -13.80 15.59
C ILE A 106 -18.41 -14.89 16.57
N THR A 107 -18.90 -16.11 16.37
CA THR A 107 -18.63 -17.25 17.28
C THR A 107 -17.96 -18.44 16.60
N THR A 108 -17.93 -18.46 15.27
CA THR A 108 -17.37 -19.57 14.46
C THR A 108 -16.25 -19.13 13.53
N LYS A 109 -15.39 -20.08 13.14
CA LYS A 109 -14.26 -19.82 12.22
C LYS A 109 -14.76 -19.37 10.84
N ALA A 110 -15.85 -19.95 10.35
CA ALA A 110 -16.43 -19.60 9.06
C ALA A 110 -16.93 -18.15 9.03
N GLN A 111 -17.63 -17.72 10.08
CA GLN A 111 -18.06 -16.32 10.24
C GLN A 111 -16.86 -15.36 10.33
N TRP A 112 -15.79 -15.74 11.03
CA TRP A 112 -14.57 -14.94 11.13
C TRP A 112 -13.86 -14.77 9.78
N LEU A 113 -13.76 -15.85 8.99
CA LEU A 113 -13.22 -15.81 7.63
C LEU A 113 -14.11 -14.96 6.71
N ALA A 114 -15.43 -15.11 6.79
CA ALA A 114 -16.37 -14.31 6.01
C ALA A 114 -16.25 -12.81 6.33
N LEU A 115 -16.17 -12.44 7.61
CA LEU A 115 -15.93 -11.07 8.05
C LEU A 115 -14.67 -10.49 7.41
N HIS A 116 -13.54 -11.20 7.49
CA HIS A 116 -12.29 -10.69 6.92
C HIS A 116 -12.27 -10.70 5.40
N GLY A 117 -12.99 -11.62 4.74
CA GLY A 117 -13.24 -11.56 3.31
C GLY A 117 -13.97 -10.26 2.91
N VAL A 118 -15.02 -9.90 3.66
CA VAL A 118 -15.75 -8.63 3.45
C VAL A 118 -14.85 -7.43 3.74
N LEU A 119 -14.14 -7.41 4.87
CA LEU A 119 -13.24 -6.32 5.22
C LEU A 119 -12.12 -6.14 4.18
N LEU A 120 -11.57 -7.23 3.64
CA LEU A 120 -10.59 -7.17 2.57
C LEU A 120 -11.16 -6.50 1.32
N LEU A 121 -12.36 -6.89 0.89
CA LEU A 121 -13.04 -6.25 -0.23
C LEU A 121 -13.28 -4.76 0.02
N LEU A 122 -13.64 -4.37 1.24
CA LEU A 122 -13.81 -2.97 1.63
C LEU A 122 -12.48 -2.19 1.59
N VAL A 123 -11.38 -2.77 2.05
CA VAL A 123 -10.05 -2.14 1.95
C VAL A 123 -9.63 -1.96 0.49
N PHE A 124 -9.82 -2.98 -0.35
CA PHE A 124 -9.57 -2.84 -1.79
C PHE A 124 -10.46 -1.77 -2.44
N ALA A 125 -11.75 -1.73 -2.10
CA ALA A 125 -12.66 -0.70 -2.58
C ALA A 125 -12.19 0.70 -2.14
N ALA A 126 -11.76 0.87 -0.89
CA ALA A 126 -11.20 2.12 -0.39
C ALA A 126 -9.94 2.54 -1.18
N VAL A 127 -9.01 1.62 -1.43
CA VAL A 127 -7.82 1.88 -2.27
C VAL A 127 -8.22 2.33 -3.67
N VAL A 128 -9.16 1.63 -4.32
CA VAL A 128 -9.65 2.01 -5.66
C VAL A 128 -10.30 3.40 -5.64
N LEU A 129 -11.14 3.69 -4.66
CA LEU A 129 -11.79 5.00 -4.51
C LEU A 129 -10.75 6.12 -4.33
N LEU A 130 -9.78 5.93 -3.44
CA LEU A 130 -8.71 6.90 -3.19
C LEU A 130 -7.84 7.13 -4.43
N LEU A 131 -7.50 6.08 -5.19
CA LEU A 131 -6.76 6.22 -6.45
C LEU A 131 -7.60 7.00 -7.49
N ARG A 132 -8.88 6.66 -7.64
CA ARG A 132 -9.78 7.34 -8.60
C ARG A 132 -10.00 8.81 -8.28
N GLN A 133 -9.99 9.20 -7.01
CA GLN A 133 -10.09 10.61 -6.60
C GLN A 133 -8.84 11.42 -6.95
N LYS A 134 -7.69 10.77 -7.09
CA LYS A 134 -6.38 11.43 -7.20
C LYS A 134 -5.77 11.36 -8.60
N LEU A 135 -6.17 10.37 -9.39
CA LEU A 135 -5.55 10.05 -10.68
C LEU A 135 -6.57 10.02 -11.81
N THR A 136 -6.10 10.27 -13.03
CA THR A 136 -6.90 10.07 -14.24
C THR A 136 -7.32 8.61 -14.40
N GLN A 137 -8.32 8.36 -15.28
CA GLN A 137 -8.87 7.02 -15.48
C GLN A 137 -7.80 5.97 -15.82
N ARG A 138 -6.82 6.34 -16.64
CA ARG A 138 -5.74 5.45 -17.06
C ARG A 138 -4.77 5.19 -15.92
N SER A 139 -4.39 6.25 -15.22
CA SER A 139 -3.36 6.23 -14.18
C SER A 139 -3.75 5.46 -12.93
N TRP A 140 -5.00 5.58 -12.47
CA TRP A 140 -5.44 4.78 -11.32
C TRP A 140 -5.45 3.29 -11.65
N ARG A 141 -5.70 2.92 -12.91
CA ARG A 141 -5.67 1.53 -13.37
C ARG A 141 -4.25 0.98 -13.40
N VAL A 142 -3.30 1.73 -13.97
CA VAL A 142 -1.87 1.36 -13.96
C VAL A 142 -1.36 1.20 -12.52
N ALA A 143 -1.69 2.17 -11.65
CA ALA A 143 -1.34 2.10 -10.24
C ALA A 143 -1.93 0.85 -9.57
N LEU A 144 -3.23 0.59 -9.75
CA LEU A 144 -3.89 -0.59 -9.16
C LEU A 144 -3.28 -1.89 -9.66
N THR A 145 -2.92 -1.99 -10.95
CA THR A 145 -2.23 -3.15 -11.49
C THR A 145 -0.92 -3.39 -10.75
N TRP A 146 -0.07 -2.39 -10.57
CA TRP A 146 1.18 -2.56 -9.81
C TRP A 146 0.96 -2.94 -8.35
N LEU A 147 -0.05 -2.38 -7.71
CA LEU A 147 -0.41 -2.73 -6.34
C LEU A 147 -0.89 -4.17 -6.22
N SER A 148 -1.70 -4.65 -7.16
CA SER A 148 -2.11 -6.06 -7.24
C SER A 148 -0.94 -7.01 -7.50
N LEU A 149 0.10 -6.51 -8.15
CA LEU A 149 1.34 -7.25 -8.44
C LEU A 149 2.38 -7.15 -7.31
N SER A 150 2.13 -6.37 -6.27
CA SER A 150 3.00 -6.31 -5.10
C SER A 150 2.84 -7.55 -4.21
N SER A 151 3.80 -7.75 -3.31
CA SER A 151 3.75 -8.78 -2.26
C SER A 151 2.69 -8.49 -1.20
N ALA A 152 2.26 -7.23 -1.04
CA ALA A 152 1.44 -6.82 0.09
C ALA A 152 0.07 -7.51 0.12
N PRO A 153 -0.72 -7.52 -0.97
CA PRO A 153 -1.94 -8.33 -1.03
C PRO A 153 -1.73 -9.82 -0.71
N ALA A 154 -0.63 -10.42 -1.19
CA ALA A 154 -0.32 -11.83 -0.95
C ALA A 154 0.02 -12.13 0.50
N ALA A 155 0.89 -11.31 1.10
CA ALA A 155 1.28 -11.45 2.50
C ALA A 155 0.08 -11.29 3.44
N ASN A 156 -0.85 -10.41 3.09
CA ASN A 156 -2.06 -10.14 3.87
C ASN A 156 -3.09 -11.29 3.81
N LEU A 157 -3.20 -11.96 2.66
CA LEU A 157 -4.09 -13.11 2.51
C LEU A 157 -3.63 -14.37 3.25
N GLN A 158 -2.38 -14.42 3.69
CA GLN A 158 -1.88 -15.57 4.43
C GLN A 158 -2.35 -15.62 5.89
N TRP A 159 -2.65 -14.48 6.49
CA TRP A 159 -2.97 -14.34 7.92
C TRP A 159 -4.30 -13.62 8.12
N ILE A 160 -5.34 -14.14 7.48
CA ILE A 160 -6.70 -13.62 7.60
C ILE A 160 -7.11 -13.58 9.08
N GLY A 161 -7.38 -12.39 9.60
CA GLY A 161 -7.70 -12.17 11.01
C GLY A 161 -6.68 -11.37 11.82
N LEU A 162 -5.49 -11.14 11.27
CA LEU A 162 -4.44 -10.34 11.89
C LEU A 162 -4.56 -8.84 11.62
N TYR A 163 -3.62 -8.09 12.19
CA TYR A 163 -3.46 -6.64 11.98
C TYR A 163 -3.07 -6.25 10.55
N ASP A 164 -2.61 -7.19 9.70
CA ASP A 164 -2.05 -6.88 8.39
C ASP A 164 -3.07 -6.11 7.52
N LEU A 165 -4.34 -6.54 7.51
CA LEU A 165 -5.40 -5.88 6.75
C LEU A 165 -5.56 -4.41 7.14
N TRP A 166 -5.46 -4.12 8.43
CA TRP A 166 -5.56 -2.77 8.96
C TRP A 166 -4.28 -1.96 8.69
N MET A 167 -3.12 -2.60 8.66
CA MET A 167 -1.88 -1.98 8.18
C MET A 167 -2.01 -1.54 6.72
N LEU A 168 -2.63 -2.36 5.85
CA LEU A 168 -2.93 -1.97 4.48
C LEU A 168 -3.89 -0.78 4.40
N LEU A 169 -4.98 -0.81 5.18
CA LEU A 169 -5.94 0.30 5.21
C LEU A 169 -5.31 1.59 5.71
N GLY A 170 -4.62 1.54 6.85
CA GLY A 170 -3.90 2.67 7.42
C GLY A 170 -2.88 3.22 6.44
N GLY A 171 -2.03 2.36 5.87
CA GLY A 171 -1.04 2.78 4.87
C GLY A 171 -1.67 3.34 3.59
N ALA A 172 -2.83 2.83 3.15
CA ALA A 172 -3.58 3.39 2.02
C ALA A 172 -4.11 4.79 2.31
N LEU A 173 -4.71 5.01 3.49
CA LEU A 173 -5.18 6.33 3.92
C LEU A 173 -4.03 7.34 3.98
N LEU A 174 -2.85 6.92 4.44
CA LEU A 174 -1.68 7.77 4.54
C LEU A 174 -1.03 8.07 3.19
N GLY A 175 -0.79 7.05 2.37
CA GLY A 175 -0.10 7.18 1.08
C GLY A 175 -0.98 7.79 -0.02
N LEU A 176 -2.28 7.51 -0.01
CA LEU A 176 -3.22 7.96 -1.05
C LEU A 176 -4.10 9.12 -0.62
N GLY A 177 -4.45 9.23 0.66
CA GLY A 177 -5.31 10.31 1.17
C GLY A 177 -4.74 11.70 0.87
N SER A 178 -5.61 12.72 0.89
CA SER A 178 -5.23 14.11 0.62
C SER A 178 -5.35 15.02 1.84
N GLY A 179 -6.17 14.66 2.83
CA GLY A 179 -6.52 15.52 3.96
C GLY A 179 -5.93 15.11 5.30
N LEU A 180 -6.00 16.03 6.27
CA LEU A 180 -5.68 15.76 7.67
C LEU A 180 -6.60 14.70 8.29
N PRO A 181 -7.93 14.67 8.02
CA PRO A 181 -8.79 13.61 8.57
C PRO A 181 -8.33 12.22 8.15
N THR A 182 -7.98 12.03 6.87
CA THR A 182 -7.43 10.75 6.39
C THR A 182 -6.09 10.42 7.02
N ALA A 183 -5.26 11.42 7.33
CA ALA A 183 -4.00 11.22 8.01
C ALA A 183 -4.19 10.76 9.47
N VAL A 184 -5.07 11.44 10.22
CA VAL A 184 -5.40 11.08 11.61
C VAL A 184 -6.02 9.69 11.67
N VAL A 185 -7.02 9.40 10.83
CA VAL A 185 -7.66 8.07 10.78
C VAL A 185 -6.65 6.99 10.39
N GLY A 186 -5.81 7.24 9.38
CA GLY A 186 -4.74 6.31 9.01
C GLY A 186 -3.79 6.04 10.18
N GLY A 187 -3.38 7.09 10.89
CA GLY A 187 -2.57 7.00 12.11
C GLY A 187 -3.23 6.17 13.21
N LEU A 188 -4.50 6.47 13.54
CA LEU A 188 -5.28 5.73 14.54
C LEU A 188 -5.37 4.24 14.18
N VAL A 189 -5.64 3.91 12.91
CA VAL A 189 -5.72 2.53 12.43
C VAL A 189 -4.38 1.82 12.58
N LEU A 190 -3.26 2.45 12.19
CA LEU A 190 -1.93 1.87 12.38
C LEU A 190 -1.59 1.68 13.86
N GLY A 191 -1.83 2.69 14.69
CA GLY A 191 -1.57 2.62 16.13
C GLY A 191 -2.40 1.57 16.86
N ALA A 192 -3.65 1.37 16.44
CA ALA A 192 -4.53 0.34 16.98
C ALA A 192 -4.22 -1.07 16.46
N SER A 193 -3.41 -1.18 15.42
CA SER A 193 -3.10 -2.44 14.74
C SER A 193 -1.71 -2.94 15.12
N ASN A 194 -0.69 -2.12 14.87
CA ASN A 194 0.70 -2.37 15.25
C ASN A 194 1.45 -1.02 15.26
N ALA A 195 1.56 -0.41 16.43
CA ALA A 195 2.15 0.92 16.58
C ALA A 195 3.62 0.95 16.14
N GLU A 196 4.39 -0.10 16.46
CA GLU A 196 5.81 -0.21 16.13
C GLU A 196 6.01 -0.24 14.60
N GLN A 197 5.30 -1.12 13.89
CA GLN A 197 5.34 -1.13 12.42
C GLN A 197 4.77 0.16 11.84
N GLY A 198 3.75 0.75 12.46
CA GLY A 198 3.13 1.99 12.02
C GLY A 198 4.09 3.18 12.04
N VAL A 199 4.93 3.30 13.08
CA VAL A 199 5.98 4.33 13.15
C VAL A 199 6.98 4.15 12.01
N VAL A 200 7.45 2.93 11.78
CA VAL A 200 8.40 2.65 10.70
C VAL A 200 7.77 2.93 9.34
N ALA A 201 6.49 2.59 9.14
CA ALA A 201 5.75 2.87 7.92
C ALA A 201 5.62 4.38 7.65
N LEU A 202 5.39 5.18 8.70
CA LEU A 202 5.38 6.64 8.62
C LEU A 202 6.75 7.22 8.25
N LEU A 203 7.83 6.68 8.81
CA LEU A 203 9.20 7.08 8.46
C LEU A 203 9.52 6.72 7.00
N SER A 204 9.18 5.50 6.56
CA SER A 204 9.30 5.06 5.18
C SER A 204 8.56 5.98 4.21
N LEU A 205 7.32 6.35 4.54
CA LEU A 205 6.54 7.31 3.76
C LEU A 205 7.21 8.70 3.76
N GLY A 206 7.68 9.16 4.92
CA GLY A 206 8.37 10.44 5.07
C GLY A 206 9.60 10.58 4.17
N PHE A 207 10.41 9.52 4.05
CA PHE A 207 11.57 9.51 3.15
C PHE A 207 11.17 9.66 1.67
N VAL A 208 10.13 8.95 1.22
CA VAL A 208 9.64 9.05 -0.17
C VAL A 208 9.04 10.44 -0.44
N LEU A 209 8.27 10.99 0.51
CA LEU A 209 7.68 12.32 0.36
C LEU A 209 8.75 13.43 0.41
N LEU A 210 9.77 13.28 1.25
CA LEU A 210 10.93 14.17 1.25
C LEU A 210 11.61 14.15 -0.12
N ALA A 211 11.89 12.98 -0.68
CA ALA A 211 12.47 12.88 -2.03
C ALA A 211 11.62 13.60 -3.09
N LYS A 212 10.30 13.43 -3.04
CA LYS A 212 9.36 14.09 -3.95
C LYS A 212 9.46 15.63 -3.89
N LEU A 213 9.70 16.22 -2.72
CA LEU A 213 9.55 17.67 -2.50
C LEU A 213 10.84 18.48 -2.62
N ARG A 214 11.97 17.89 -3.06
CA ARG A 214 13.29 18.55 -3.06
C ARG A 214 13.53 19.65 -4.12
N GLY A 215 12.49 20.16 -4.77
CA GLY A 215 12.60 21.25 -5.75
C GLY A 215 12.35 22.64 -5.15
N GLU A 216 12.96 23.67 -5.74
CA GLU A 216 12.69 25.07 -5.40
C GLU A 216 11.19 25.43 -5.58
N GLY A 217 10.65 26.29 -4.70
CA GLY A 217 9.27 26.76 -4.77
C GLY A 217 8.19 25.85 -4.14
N ARG A 218 8.55 24.73 -3.51
CA ARG A 218 7.58 23.77 -2.92
C ARG A 218 7.29 23.95 -1.43
N GLN A 219 7.46 25.16 -0.89
CA GLN A 219 7.35 25.40 0.55
C GLN A 219 5.95 25.11 1.11
N SER A 220 4.88 25.41 0.36
CA SER A 220 3.50 25.11 0.75
C SER A 220 3.23 23.61 0.82
N GLU A 221 3.69 22.85 -0.19
CA GLU A 221 3.59 21.39 -0.22
C GLU A 221 4.37 20.74 0.93
N TRP A 222 5.56 21.27 1.24
CA TRP A 222 6.37 20.83 2.38
C TRP A 222 5.62 20.99 3.70
N LYS A 223 5.05 22.19 3.96
CA LYS A 223 4.26 22.46 5.17
C LYS A 223 3.09 21.48 5.30
N MET A 224 2.37 21.24 4.20
CA MET A 224 1.25 20.29 4.20
C MET A 224 1.70 18.85 4.42
N MET A 225 2.83 18.44 3.85
CA MET A 225 3.42 17.12 4.09
C MET A 225 3.76 16.92 5.56
N VAL A 226 4.50 17.88 6.15
CA VAL A 226 4.86 17.84 7.58
C VAL A 226 3.60 17.76 8.44
N LEU A 227 2.63 18.64 8.20
CA LEU A 227 1.38 18.67 8.96
C LEU A 227 0.63 17.33 8.87
N ARG A 228 0.60 16.70 7.70
CA ARG A 228 -0.03 15.39 7.51
C ARG A 228 0.72 14.27 8.22
N LEU A 229 2.05 14.23 8.15
CA LEU A 229 2.85 13.23 8.86
C LEU A 229 2.72 13.40 10.38
N SER A 230 2.71 14.65 10.87
CA SER A 230 2.45 14.96 12.28
C SER A 230 1.05 14.55 12.72
N ALA A 231 0.02 14.80 11.91
CA ALA A 231 -1.35 14.39 12.20
C ALA A 231 -1.50 12.85 12.23
N ALA A 232 -0.81 12.14 11.35
CA ALA A 232 -0.77 10.69 11.36
C ALA A 232 -0.02 10.13 12.58
N LEU A 233 1.12 10.71 12.93
CA LEU A 233 1.86 10.35 14.15
C LEU A 233 1.01 10.61 15.40
N PHE A 234 0.31 11.74 15.46
CA PHE A 234 -0.64 12.05 16.52
C PHE A 234 -1.71 10.97 16.66
N GLY A 235 -2.39 10.61 15.56
CA GLY A 235 -3.39 9.53 15.58
C GLY A 235 -2.80 8.20 16.07
N LEU A 236 -1.61 7.84 15.60
CA LEU A 236 -0.91 6.62 16.02
C LEU A 236 -0.62 6.61 17.53
N VAL A 237 -0.05 7.70 18.04
CA VAL A 237 0.31 7.84 19.46
C VAL A 237 -0.96 7.81 20.34
N VAL A 238 -2.02 8.51 19.93
CA VAL A 238 -3.30 8.52 20.66
C VAL A 238 -3.89 7.11 20.76
N ALA A 239 -3.95 6.38 19.65
CA ALA A 239 -4.43 4.99 19.66
C ALA A 239 -3.57 4.11 20.56
N ARG A 240 -2.24 4.25 20.51
CA ARG A 240 -1.32 3.48 21.35
C ARG A 240 -1.51 3.79 22.83
N ILE A 241 -1.63 5.06 23.21
CA ILE A 241 -1.88 5.47 24.60
C ILE A 241 -3.20 4.88 25.10
N ALA A 242 -4.28 5.00 24.32
CA ALA A 242 -5.59 4.47 24.70
C ALA A 242 -5.53 2.95 24.94
N ILE A 243 -4.83 2.21 24.08
CA ILE A 243 -4.63 0.76 24.25
C ILE A 243 -3.80 0.47 25.50
N SER A 244 -2.69 1.16 25.70
CA SER A 244 -1.85 0.95 26.89
C SER A 244 -2.63 1.21 28.18
N LEU A 245 -3.43 2.28 28.24
CA LEU A 245 -4.29 2.59 29.39
C LEU A 245 -5.33 1.48 29.63
N TRP A 246 -5.95 0.95 28.56
CA TRP A 246 -6.89 -0.17 28.68
C TRP A 246 -6.23 -1.44 29.24
N PHE A 247 -5.00 -1.78 28.80
CA PHE A 247 -4.25 -2.90 29.34
C PHE A 247 -3.90 -2.71 30.82
N THR A 248 -3.38 -1.53 31.18
CA THR A 248 -3.06 -1.18 32.57
C THR A 248 -4.29 -1.24 33.46
N ALA A 249 -5.42 -0.67 33.03
CA ALA A 249 -6.68 -0.70 33.77
C ALA A 249 -7.23 -2.13 33.94
N SER A 250 -6.87 -3.05 33.05
CA SER A 250 -7.26 -4.46 33.11
C SER A 250 -6.30 -5.33 33.92
N GLY A 251 -5.24 -4.75 34.51
CA GLY A 251 -4.24 -5.50 35.30
C GLY A 251 -3.38 -6.46 34.47
N VAL A 252 -3.30 -6.26 33.15
CA VAL A 252 -2.49 -7.11 32.26
C VAL A 252 -1.13 -6.47 32.03
N GLU A 253 -0.08 -7.05 32.60
CA GLU A 253 1.29 -6.64 32.30
C GLU A 253 1.64 -6.97 30.84
N VAL A 254 2.06 -5.94 30.11
CA VAL A 254 2.44 -6.04 28.70
C VAL A 254 3.95 -6.23 28.62
N THR A 255 4.40 -7.44 28.29
CA THR A 255 5.79 -7.64 27.89
C THR A 255 6.02 -6.93 26.56
N THR A 256 6.95 -5.98 26.51
CA THR A 256 7.27 -5.27 25.28
C THR A 256 7.87 -6.24 24.25
N ARG A 257 7.52 -6.10 22.96
CA ARG A 257 8.10 -6.93 21.87
C ARG A 257 9.63 -6.83 21.81
N SER A 258 10.21 -5.74 22.31
CA SER A 258 11.65 -5.59 22.52
C SER A 258 12.25 -6.66 23.44
N GLY A 259 11.47 -7.21 24.38
CA GLY A 259 11.90 -8.33 25.22
C GLY A 259 12.01 -9.66 24.45
N ILE A 260 11.23 -9.84 23.38
CA ILE A 260 11.27 -11.03 22.52
C ILE A 260 12.35 -10.89 21.45
N PHE A 261 12.69 -9.66 21.06
CA PHE A 261 13.63 -9.33 19.99
C PHE A 261 14.95 -10.12 20.05
N LEU A 262 15.64 -10.07 21.20
CA LEU A 262 16.91 -10.76 21.36
C LEU A 262 16.77 -12.28 21.26
N GLY A 263 15.64 -12.83 21.72
CA GLY A 263 15.34 -14.26 21.64
C GLY A 263 15.09 -14.75 20.21
N VAL A 264 14.66 -13.87 19.30
CA VAL A 264 14.28 -14.24 17.92
C VAL A 264 15.21 -13.72 16.85
N LEU A 265 16.17 -12.86 17.20
CA LEU A 265 17.06 -12.21 16.25
C LEU A 265 17.95 -13.21 15.51
N SER A 266 18.53 -14.19 16.21
CA SER A 266 19.41 -15.20 15.60
C SER A 266 18.67 -16.04 14.55
N ASP A 267 17.46 -16.51 14.88
CA ASP A 267 16.60 -17.23 13.93
C ASP A 267 16.17 -16.36 12.76
N SER A 268 15.88 -15.07 13.00
CA SER A 268 15.53 -14.11 11.95
C SER A 268 16.68 -13.92 10.97
N LEU A 269 17.90 -13.72 11.47
CA LEU A 269 19.10 -13.58 10.65
C LEU A 269 19.37 -14.85 9.85
N ARG A 270 19.34 -16.02 10.51
CA ARG A 270 19.53 -17.32 9.86
C ARG A 270 18.51 -17.54 8.74
N ASN A 271 17.23 -17.28 8.99
CA ASN A 271 16.17 -17.42 7.98
C ASN A 271 16.34 -16.45 6.80
N ASN A 272 16.68 -15.18 7.05
CA ASN A 272 16.89 -14.21 5.97
C ASN A 272 18.13 -14.55 5.13
N ILE A 273 19.23 -15.00 5.75
CA ILE A 273 20.44 -15.42 5.04
C ILE A 273 20.17 -16.66 4.20
N THR A 274 19.51 -17.67 4.77
CA THR A 274 19.23 -18.94 4.06
C THR A 274 18.26 -18.76 2.88
N MET A 275 17.35 -17.79 2.95
CA MET A 275 16.45 -17.50 1.83
C MET A 275 17.10 -16.69 0.70
N GLY A 276 18.24 -16.03 0.94
CA GLY A 276 19.02 -15.33 -0.09
C GLY A 276 18.18 -14.44 -1.02
N THR A 277 18.39 -14.57 -2.32
CA THR A 277 17.69 -13.80 -3.37
C THR A 277 16.19 -14.06 -3.42
N THR A 278 15.75 -15.24 -2.99
CA THR A 278 14.33 -15.61 -2.92
C THR A 278 13.59 -14.75 -1.89
N GLY A 279 14.24 -14.46 -0.75
CA GLY A 279 13.70 -13.55 0.27
C GLY A 279 13.56 -12.11 -0.25
N ILE A 280 14.58 -11.61 -0.95
CA ILE A 280 14.57 -10.27 -1.54
C ILE A 280 13.47 -10.15 -2.60
N PHE A 281 13.30 -11.15 -3.46
CA PHE A 281 12.19 -11.15 -4.42
C PHE A 281 10.84 -11.12 -3.71
N GLY A 282 10.67 -11.85 -2.60
CA GLY A 282 9.45 -11.86 -1.80
C GLY A 282 9.02 -10.47 -1.29
N TRP A 283 9.96 -9.55 -1.05
CA TRP A 283 9.67 -8.22 -0.51
C TRP A 283 8.70 -7.39 -1.35
N PHE A 284 8.83 -7.40 -2.68
CA PHE A 284 7.91 -6.69 -3.60
C PHE A 284 7.27 -7.60 -4.66
N GLY A 285 7.80 -8.82 -4.86
CA GLY A 285 7.42 -9.68 -5.97
C GLY A 285 7.64 -8.99 -7.32
N LEU A 286 6.66 -9.07 -8.22
CA LEU A 286 6.71 -8.39 -9.51
C LEU A 286 6.74 -6.86 -9.41
N ALA A 287 6.30 -6.27 -8.29
CA ALA A 287 6.38 -4.82 -8.10
C ALA A 287 7.82 -4.29 -7.98
N TRP A 288 8.84 -5.16 -7.88
CA TRP A 288 10.24 -4.75 -8.05
C TRP A 288 10.47 -4.02 -9.37
N ILE A 289 9.78 -4.41 -10.46
CA ILE A 289 9.87 -3.73 -11.75
C ILE A 289 9.43 -2.27 -11.60
N ALA A 290 8.30 -2.02 -10.94
CA ALA A 290 7.83 -0.67 -10.67
C ALA A 290 8.83 0.11 -9.81
N VAL A 291 9.36 -0.48 -8.74
CA VAL A 291 10.36 0.15 -7.87
C VAL A 291 11.61 0.56 -8.66
N ILE A 292 12.14 -0.34 -9.49
CA ILE A 292 13.32 -0.08 -10.32
C ILE A 292 13.04 1.05 -11.32
N LEU A 293 11.91 1.00 -12.03
CA LEU A 293 11.53 2.06 -12.98
C LEU A 293 11.32 3.41 -12.27
N CYS A 294 10.73 3.38 -11.07
CA CYS A 294 10.53 4.55 -10.23
C CYS A 294 11.87 5.19 -9.83
N LEU A 295 12.85 4.40 -9.38
CA LEU A 295 14.19 4.85 -9.04
C LEU A 295 14.96 5.35 -10.27
N TRP A 296 14.86 4.62 -11.38
CA TRP A 296 15.47 5.00 -12.65
C TRP A 296 14.93 6.35 -13.16
N GLY A 297 13.63 6.57 -13.02
CA GLY A 297 12.97 7.80 -13.43
C GLY A 297 13.40 9.05 -12.65
N ILE A 298 14.07 8.88 -11.50
CA ILE A 298 14.64 9.97 -10.69
C ILE A 298 16.17 9.87 -10.58
N ARG A 299 16.83 9.05 -11.41
CA ARG A 299 18.27 8.72 -11.29
C ARG A 299 19.22 9.92 -11.32
N GLN A 300 18.79 11.04 -11.87
CA GLN A 300 19.58 12.27 -11.92
C GLN A 300 19.67 12.96 -10.55
N ASP A 301 18.67 12.76 -9.67
CA ASP A 301 18.71 13.24 -8.28
C ASP A 301 19.23 12.12 -7.36
N ARG A 302 20.56 12.04 -7.21
CA ARG A 302 21.22 11.00 -6.39
C ARG A 302 20.70 10.93 -4.96
N LEU A 303 20.45 12.08 -4.32
CA LEU A 303 19.93 12.09 -2.95
C LEU A 303 18.44 11.69 -2.93
N GLY A 304 17.66 12.00 -3.97
CA GLY A 304 16.28 11.54 -4.12
C GLY A 304 16.20 10.02 -4.26
N VAL A 305 17.07 9.44 -5.10
CA VAL A 305 17.25 7.99 -5.20
C VAL A 305 17.61 7.40 -3.84
N GLY A 306 18.55 7.99 -3.11
CA GLY A 306 18.95 7.53 -1.78
C GLY A 306 17.78 7.52 -0.80
N LEU A 307 17.03 8.62 -0.72
CA LEU A 307 15.86 8.75 0.16
C LEU A 307 14.77 7.74 -0.19
N VAL A 308 14.40 7.60 -1.48
CA VAL A 308 13.41 6.61 -1.91
C VAL A 308 13.90 5.18 -1.63
N SER A 309 15.18 4.89 -1.84
CA SER A 309 15.76 3.58 -1.55
C SER A 309 15.73 3.27 -0.05
N ILE A 310 16.03 4.24 0.81
CA ILE A 310 15.90 4.08 2.27
C ILE A 310 14.44 3.83 2.65
N GLY A 311 13.50 4.64 2.12
CA GLY A 311 12.09 4.55 2.47
C GLY A 311 11.42 3.24 1.99
N LEU A 312 11.72 2.80 0.77
CA LEU A 312 11.13 1.60 0.18
C LEU A 312 11.86 0.31 0.52
N ILE A 313 13.18 0.35 0.66
CA ILE A 313 14.01 -0.86 0.76
C ILE A 313 14.74 -0.89 2.10
N GLY A 314 15.57 0.10 2.38
CA GLY A 314 16.50 0.07 3.51
C GLY A 314 15.80 -0.09 4.87
N LEU A 315 14.86 0.79 5.18
CA LEU A 315 14.16 0.78 6.46
C LEU A 315 13.23 -0.45 6.61
N PRO A 316 12.37 -0.80 5.63
CA PRO A 316 11.59 -2.04 5.71
C PRO A 316 12.44 -3.31 5.77
N ALA A 317 13.56 -3.37 5.04
CA ALA A 317 14.47 -4.51 5.07
C ALA A 317 15.14 -4.66 6.43
N LEU A 318 15.62 -3.57 7.04
CA LEU A 318 16.21 -3.59 8.37
C LEU A 318 15.24 -4.18 9.40
N VAL A 319 13.99 -3.73 9.40
CA VAL A 319 12.97 -4.26 10.33
C VAL A 319 12.60 -5.70 9.98
N THR A 320 12.55 -6.05 8.71
CA THR A 320 12.26 -7.42 8.25
C THR A 320 13.36 -8.41 8.61
N ILE A 321 14.62 -8.00 8.53
CA ILE A 321 15.77 -8.86 8.87
C ILE A 321 15.85 -9.09 10.38
N THR A 322 15.42 -8.10 11.16
CA THR A 322 15.46 -8.12 12.61
C THR A 322 14.17 -8.64 13.26
N THR A 323 13.17 -9.03 12.46
CA THR A 323 11.92 -9.64 12.91
C THR A 323 11.65 -10.95 12.19
N LEU A 324 11.05 -11.93 12.87
CA LEU A 324 10.83 -13.25 12.25
C LEU A 324 9.84 -13.21 11.09
N ASP A 325 8.94 -12.23 11.06
CA ASP A 325 7.75 -12.21 10.21
C ASP A 325 8.03 -11.93 8.71
N GLY A 326 9.29 -11.72 8.32
CA GLY A 326 9.74 -11.75 6.92
C GLY A 326 8.97 -10.79 6.00
N THR A 327 8.53 -11.32 4.86
CA THR A 327 7.84 -10.56 3.79
C THR A 327 6.61 -9.80 4.30
N ARG A 328 5.93 -10.33 5.34
CA ARG A 328 4.74 -9.69 5.91
C ARG A 328 5.06 -8.33 6.52
N VAL A 329 6.11 -8.26 7.31
CA VAL A 329 6.59 -7.00 7.91
C VAL A 329 7.05 -6.03 6.84
N PHE A 330 7.86 -6.52 5.89
CA PHE A 330 8.35 -5.71 4.79
C PHE A 330 7.19 -5.03 4.06
N ALA A 331 6.20 -5.83 3.65
CA ALA A 331 5.08 -5.37 2.87
C ALA A 331 4.22 -4.35 3.64
N SER A 332 3.90 -4.63 4.90
CA SER A 332 3.10 -3.72 5.75
C SER A 332 3.77 -2.37 5.99
N ILE A 333 5.10 -2.36 6.15
CA ILE A 333 5.87 -1.12 6.39
C ILE A 333 6.09 -0.32 5.10
N SER A 334 6.47 -1.01 4.01
CA SER A 334 6.76 -0.36 2.73
C SER A 334 5.49 0.11 2.00
N TRP A 335 4.32 -0.43 2.34
CA TRP A 335 3.04 -0.16 1.66
C TRP A 335 2.70 1.32 1.44
N PRO A 336 2.62 2.20 2.46
CA PRO A 336 2.31 3.61 2.25
C PRO A 336 3.34 4.32 1.36
N ALA A 337 4.62 3.98 1.51
CA ALA A 337 5.70 4.54 0.71
C ALA A 337 5.62 4.08 -0.75
N LEU A 338 5.32 2.81 -0.99
CA LEU A 338 5.13 2.22 -2.32
C LEU A 338 3.94 2.89 -3.03
N LEU A 339 2.81 3.03 -2.34
CA LEU A 339 1.63 3.72 -2.84
C LEU A 339 1.96 5.17 -3.25
N ALA A 340 2.62 5.92 -2.37
CA ALA A 340 3.01 7.29 -2.64
C ALA A 340 3.96 7.39 -3.84
N MET A 341 4.92 6.47 -3.94
CA MET A 341 5.89 6.44 -5.05
C MET A 341 5.22 6.13 -6.39
N ILE A 342 4.37 5.09 -6.45
CA ILE A 342 3.65 4.71 -7.67
C ILE A 342 2.78 5.87 -8.14
N VAL A 343 2.01 6.49 -7.23
CA VAL A 343 1.18 7.65 -7.58
C VAL A 343 2.05 8.80 -8.08
N TRP A 344 3.14 9.13 -7.39
CA TRP A 344 4.06 10.19 -7.82
C TRP A 344 4.58 9.93 -9.23
N ARG A 345 5.02 8.71 -9.53
CA ARG A 345 5.60 8.38 -10.83
C ARG A 345 4.59 8.28 -11.95
N VAL A 346 3.43 7.68 -11.70
CA VAL A 346 2.37 7.62 -12.70
C VAL A 346 1.90 9.03 -13.06
N THR A 347 1.71 9.93 -12.08
CA THR A 347 1.40 11.35 -12.36
C THR A 347 2.52 12.05 -13.11
N ALA A 348 3.79 11.78 -12.81
CA ALA A 348 4.91 12.36 -13.54
C ALA A 348 4.96 11.89 -15.02
N GLU A 349 4.60 10.62 -15.28
CA GLU A 349 4.55 10.05 -16.64
C GLU A 349 3.34 10.52 -17.46
N GLU A 350 2.28 11.05 -16.84
CA GLU A 350 1.14 11.62 -17.57
C GLU A 350 1.54 12.83 -18.44
N ALA A 351 2.58 13.57 -18.02
CA ALA A 351 3.11 14.70 -18.77
C ALA A 351 4.02 14.27 -19.94
N LEU A 352 4.42 13.00 -20.00
CA LEU A 352 5.33 12.49 -21.02
C LEU A 352 4.58 11.94 -22.24
N PRO A 353 5.23 11.92 -23.42
CA PRO A 353 4.76 11.20 -24.60
C PRO A 353 4.40 9.74 -24.29
N ARG A 354 3.38 9.18 -24.97
CA ARG A 354 2.82 7.85 -24.67
C ARG A 354 3.83 6.69 -24.80
N ASN A 355 4.81 6.83 -25.68
CA ASN A 355 5.91 5.89 -25.87
C ASN A 355 6.92 5.90 -24.71
N GLU A 356 6.92 6.93 -23.88
CA GLU A 356 7.82 7.10 -22.73
C GLU A 356 7.16 6.73 -21.38
N GLN A 357 5.90 6.31 -21.41
CA GLN A 357 5.14 5.86 -20.25
C GLN A 357 5.49 4.40 -19.90
N LEU A 358 6.70 4.21 -19.37
CA LEU A 358 7.28 2.89 -19.08
C LEU A 358 6.46 2.11 -18.04
N LEU A 359 5.90 2.76 -17.02
CA LEU A 359 5.11 2.07 -15.99
C LEU A 359 3.83 1.47 -16.57
N ASP A 360 3.19 2.15 -17.52
CA ASP A 360 2.00 1.64 -18.22
C ASP A 360 2.36 0.45 -19.11
N GLN A 361 3.42 0.59 -19.93
CA GLN A 361 3.89 -0.46 -20.84
C GLN A 361 4.19 -1.75 -20.07
N THR A 362 4.99 -1.62 -19.01
CA THR A 362 5.45 -2.77 -18.22
C THR A 362 4.36 -3.34 -17.31
N ALA A 363 3.37 -2.55 -16.87
CA ALA A 363 2.25 -3.06 -16.06
C ALA A 363 1.45 -4.14 -16.79
N SER A 364 1.13 -3.92 -18.08
CA SER A 364 0.35 -4.88 -18.87
C SER A 364 1.10 -6.19 -19.10
N THR A 365 2.41 -6.11 -19.42
CA THR A 365 3.28 -7.28 -19.58
C THR A 365 3.45 -8.03 -18.26
N ALA A 366 3.68 -7.32 -17.16
CA ALA A 366 3.84 -7.93 -15.84
C ALA A 366 2.56 -8.61 -15.37
N LEU A 367 1.39 -8.06 -15.69
CA LEU A 367 0.10 -8.69 -15.42
C LEU A 367 -0.07 -9.99 -16.21
N LEU A 368 0.24 -9.99 -17.52
CA LEU A 368 0.17 -11.20 -18.33
C LEU A 368 1.19 -12.27 -17.90
N ALA A 369 2.36 -11.86 -17.41
CA ALA A 369 3.38 -12.76 -16.88
C ALA A 369 3.09 -13.22 -15.44
N SER A 370 2.12 -12.61 -14.75
CA SER A 370 1.86 -12.90 -13.34
C SER A 370 1.44 -14.35 -13.03
N PRO A 371 0.75 -15.09 -13.91
CA PRO A 371 0.40 -16.50 -13.64
C PRO A 371 1.61 -17.44 -13.56
N ILE A 372 2.72 -17.08 -14.20
CA ILE A 372 3.95 -17.89 -14.21
C ILE A 372 5.00 -17.38 -13.20
N ALA A 373 4.80 -16.19 -12.64
CA ALA A 373 5.69 -15.61 -11.63
C ALA A 373 5.23 -16.01 -10.21
N PRO A 374 6.08 -16.63 -9.40
CA PRO A 374 5.69 -17.06 -8.06
C PRO A 374 5.37 -15.87 -7.14
N SER A 375 4.44 -16.05 -6.21
CA SER A 375 4.23 -15.11 -5.11
C SER A 375 4.91 -15.61 -3.85
N ILE A 376 6.16 -15.21 -3.66
CA ILE A 376 6.96 -15.67 -2.52
C ILE A 376 6.61 -14.83 -1.30
N VAL A 377 6.18 -15.48 -0.22
CA VAL A 377 5.97 -14.84 1.07
C VAL A 377 6.71 -15.64 2.12
N THR A 378 7.67 -15.00 2.78
CA THR A 378 8.55 -15.64 3.75
C THR A 378 7.94 -15.57 5.17
N HIS A 379 8.02 -16.67 5.93
CA HIS A 379 7.52 -16.81 7.31
C HIS A 379 8.49 -17.75 8.09
N PRO A 380 8.58 -17.72 9.45
CA PRO A 380 9.52 -18.53 10.24
C PRO A 380 9.43 -20.06 10.08
N ARG A 381 8.49 -20.58 9.29
CA ARG A 381 8.43 -22.00 8.88
C ARG A 381 8.72 -22.23 7.38
N ASN A 382 9.26 -21.23 6.69
CA ASN A 382 9.68 -21.24 5.29
C ASN A 382 8.61 -21.82 4.33
N TYR A 383 7.43 -21.19 4.27
CA TYR A 383 6.44 -21.54 3.25
C TYR A 383 6.73 -20.82 1.94
N LEU A 384 7.35 -21.51 0.99
CA LEU A 384 7.40 -21.06 -0.40
C LEU A 384 6.03 -21.37 -1.03
N GLN A 385 5.15 -20.36 -1.11
CA GLN A 385 3.88 -20.52 -1.82
C GLN A 385 4.09 -20.23 -3.30
N THR A 386 4.08 -21.28 -4.12
CA THR A 386 4.07 -21.14 -5.57
C THR A 386 2.63 -21.24 -6.09
N PRO A 387 2.22 -20.39 -7.05
CA PRO A 387 0.85 -20.31 -7.57
C PRO A 387 0.29 -21.68 -8.00
N TRP A 388 1.14 -22.49 -8.64
CA TRP A 388 0.72 -23.77 -9.20
C TRP A 388 0.53 -24.88 -8.16
N SER A 389 1.29 -24.90 -7.05
CA SER A 389 1.17 -25.97 -6.05
C SER A 389 -0.17 -25.96 -5.31
N TYR A 390 -0.85 -24.80 -5.21
CA TYR A 390 -2.19 -24.71 -4.63
C TYR A 390 -3.27 -25.18 -5.60
N VAL A 391 -3.13 -24.87 -6.89
CA VAL A 391 -4.07 -25.29 -7.94
C VAL A 391 -3.93 -26.79 -8.21
N THR A 392 -2.71 -27.33 -8.35
CA THR A 392 -2.55 -28.77 -8.61
C THR A 392 -2.64 -29.60 -7.33
N GLY A 393 -2.06 -29.12 -6.23
CA GLY A 393 -1.99 -29.90 -4.99
C GLY A 393 -3.34 -30.15 -4.33
N ARG A 394 -4.36 -29.30 -4.53
CA ARG A 394 -5.72 -29.51 -3.96
C ARG A 394 -6.79 -29.96 -4.95
N PHE A 395 -6.56 -29.85 -6.27
CA PHE A 395 -7.47 -30.42 -7.26
C PHE A 395 -7.13 -31.88 -7.61
N PHE A 396 -5.89 -32.31 -7.35
CA PHE A 396 -5.42 -33.67 -7.63
C PHE A 396 -5.01 -34.45 -6.37
N SER A 397 -5.36 -33.97 -5.18
CA SER A 397 -5.44 -34.78 -3.95
C SER A 397 -6.86 -34.76 -3.41
#